data_AF-A0A842U2I2-F1
#
_entry.id   AF-A0A842U2I2-F1
#
_cell.length_a   1.000
_cell.length_b   1.000
_cell.length_c   1.000
_cell.angle_alpha   90.00
_cell.angle_beta   90.00
_cell.angle_gamma   90.00
#
_symmetry.space_group_name_H-M   'P 1'
#
loop_
_entity.id
_entity.type
_entity.pdbx_description
1 polymer ?
#
loop_
_entity_poly.entity_id
_entity_poly.type
_entity_poly.pdbx_seq_one_letter_code
_entity_poly.pdbx_strand_id
1 'polypeptide(L)'
;MEEAYFSLDGKYIIAGETDADSAYFFNNSITNPKLPVWAYSDSGVPAVDISGLGQYFIISTNNPKSLRLYQHVVQTSPSNVIVGEDDDDDNSNEVNGRFAIPGYQIYILVTLAIGATLLLISSKKTISEKVFKLRN
;
A
#
# COMPACT_ATOMS: atom_id res chain seq x y z
N MET A 1 -11.31 -10.08 27.75
CA MET A 1 -11.12 -8.69 27.28
C MET A 1 -10.75 -8.77 25.81
N GLU A 2 -11.30 -7.91 24.98
CA GLU A 2 -11.01 -7.88 23.55
C GLU A 2 -10.38 -6.53 23.23
N GLU A 3 -9.18 -6.54 22.66
CA GLU A 3 -8.49 -5.33 22.24
C GLU A 3 -8.26 -5.35 20.74
N ALA A 4 -8.43 -4.21 20.09
CA ALA A 4 -8.11 -4.05 18.69
C ALA A 4 -7.42 -2.69 18.44
N TYR A 5 -6.38 -2.72 17.61
CA TYR A 5 -5.63 -1.55 17.19
C TYR A 5 -5.49 -1.53 15.67
N PHE A 6 -5.29 -0.35 15.10
CA PHE A 6 -5.10 -0.15 13.67
C PHE A 6 -3.88 0.73 13.41
N SER A 7 -3.20 0.50 12.29
CA SER A 7 -2.12 1.37 11.83
C SER A 7 -2.65 2.77 11.52
N LEU A 8 -1.81 3.81 11.59
CA LEU A 8 -2.18 5.19 11.31
C LEU A 8 -2.79 5.39 9.91
N ASP A 9 -2.34 4.59 8.94
CA ASP A 9 -2.88 4.59 7.58
C ASP A 9 -4.17 3.76 7.42
N GLY A 10 -4.61 3.10 8.50
CA GLY A 10 -5.78 2.24 8.55
C GLY A 10 -5.68 0.97 7.72
N LYS A 11 -4.52 0.64 7.14
CA LYS A 11 -4.36 -0.54 6.27
C LYS A 11 -4.17 -1.84 7.02
N TYR A 12 -3.77 -1.77 8.29
CA TYR A 12 -3.49 -2.96 9.09
C TYR A 12 -4.24 -2.89 10.41
N ILE A 13 -4.72 -4.05 10.87
CA ILE A 13 -5.47 -4.19 12.12
C ILE A 13 -4.90 -5.37 12.87
N ILE A 14 -4.68 -5.22 14.18
CA ILE A 14 -4.40 -6.33 15.08
C ILE A 14 -5.53 -6.44 16.10
N ALA A 15 -5.99 -7.67 16.34
CA ALA A 15 -7.00 -7.98 17.33
C ALA A 15 -6.48 -9.07 18.27
N GLY A 16 -6.62 -8.85 19.57
CA GLY A 16 -6.35 -9.82 20.61
C GLY A 16 -7.65 -10.27 21.28
N GLU A 17 -7.82 -11.58 21.42
CA GLU A 17 -8.94 -12.23 22.07
C GLU A 17 -8.40 -12.98 23.29
N THR A 18 -8.58 -12.41 24.47
CA THR A 18 -8.06 -13.01 25.71
C THR A 18 -8.76 -14.34 26.03
N ASP A 19 -10.06 -14.46 25.75
CA ASP A 19 -10.83 -15.63 26.17
C ASP A 19 -10.56 -16.86 25.27
N ALA A 20 -10.23 -16.63 24.00
CA ALA A 20 -9.79 -17.66 23.05
C ALA A 20 -8.26 -17.75 22.93
N ASP A 21 -7.51 -17.03 23.79
CA ASP A 21 -6.06 -17.12 23.84
C ASP A 21 -5.40 -16.86 22.47
N SER A 22 -5.96 -15.95 21.69
CA SER A 22 -5.65 -15.79 20.27
C SER A 22 -5.42 -14.34 19.86
N ALA A 23 -4.59 -14.15 18.82
CA ALA A 23 -4.34 -12.88 18.19
C ALA A 23 -4.41 -13.02 16.67
N TYR A 24 -4.98 -12.02 16.02
CA TYR A 24 -5.19 -11.99 14.57
C TYR A 24 -4.67 -10.68 14.00
N PHE A 25 -3.93 -10.77 12.90
CA PHE A 25 -3.46 -9.63 12.13
C PHE A 25 -4.13 -9.63 10.75
N PHE A 26 -4.70 -8.50 10.38
CA PHE A 26 -5.47 -8.32 9.16
C PHE A 26 -4.88 -7.20 8.30
N ASN A 27 -4.98 -7.38 6.99
CA ASN A 27 -4.92 -6.28 6.04
C ASN A 27 -6.35 -5.76 5.80
N ASN A 28 -6.55 -4.45 5.89
CA ASN A 28 -7.81 -3.77 5.67
C ASN A 28 -8.13 -3.57 4.16
N SER A 29 -7.54 -4.37 3.27
CA SER A 29 -7.92 -4.38 1.85
C SER A 29 -9.40 -4.71 1.69
N ILE A 30 -9.98 -4.24 0.58
CA ILE A 30 -11.41 -4.42 0.26
C ILE A 30 -11.78 -5.85 -0.16
N THR A 31 -10.89 -6.82 0.06
CA THR A 31 -11.08 -8.23 -0.28
C THR A 31 -12.01 -8.91 0.71
N ASN A 32 -13.10 -9.49 0.21
CA ASN A 32 -14.05 -10.28 0.99
C ASN A 32 -14.07 -11.74 0.50
N PRO A 33 -14.02 -12.74 1.39
CA PRO A 33 -13.99 -12.63 2.86
C PRO A 33 -12.64 -12.13 3.40
N LYS A 34 -12.68 -11.32 4.47
CA LYS A 34 -11.47 -10.89 5.18
C LYS A 34 -10.92 -12.03 6.03
N LEU A 35 -9.87 -12.67 5.52
CA LEU A 35 -9.10 -13.66 6.28
C LEU A 35 -7.92 -12.96 6.98
N PRO A 36 -7.55 -13.40 8.20
CA PRO A 36 -6.34 -12.91 8.84
C PRO A 36 -5.13 -13.28 7.98
N VAL A 37 -4.22 -12.33 7.77
CA VAL A 37 -2.96 -12.59 7.06
C VAL A 37 -1.96 -13.30 7.97
N TRP A 38 -2.17 -13.21 9.28
CA TRP A 38 -1.44 -13.94 10.30
C TRP A 38 -2.32 -14.18 11.52
N ALA A 39 -2.12 -15.31 12.19
CA ALA A 39 -2.82 -15.69 13.41
C ALA A 39 -1.86 -16.35 14.39
N TYR A 40 -2.16 -16.20 15.67
CA TYR A 40 -1.43 -16.81 16.78
C TYR A 40 -2.37 -17.26 17.87
N SER A 41 -2.08 -18.41 18.44
CA SER A 41 -2.81 -18.97 19.57
C SER A 41 -1.81 -19.61 20.52
N ASP A 42 -1.82 -19.18 21.78
CA ASP A 42 -0.98 -19.68 22.87
C ASP A 42 -1.64 -19.29 24.19
N SER A 43 -1.21 -19.88 25.30
CA SER A 43 -1.67 -19.63 26.68
C SER A 43 -1.70 -18.13 27.07
N GLY A 44 -2.79 -17.45 26.74
CA GLY A 44 -3.02 -16.05 27.04
C GLY A 44 -2.53 -15.07 25.99
N VAL A 45 -3.44 -14.25 25.47
CA VAL A 45 -3.11 -12.96 24.83
C VAL A 45 -3.79 -11.83 25.62
N PRO A 46 -3.13 -11.26 26.64
CA PRO A 46 -3.72 -10.20 27.45
C PRO A 46 -3.71 -8.83 26.76
N ALA A 47 -2.77 -8.56 25.85
CA ALA A 47 -2.69 -7.27 25.15
C ALA A 47 -1.91 -7.36 23.83
N VAL A 48 -2.28 -6.48 22.90
CA VAL A 48 -1.68 -6.33 21.57
C VAL A 48 -1.41 -4.84 21.27
N ASP A 49 -0.49 -4.53 20.36
CA ASP A 49 -0.29 -3.15 19.85
C ASP A 49 0.37 -3.17 18.45
N ILE A 50 0.20 -2.11 17.67
CA ILE A 50 0.70 -1.98 16.30
C ILE A 50 1.36 -0.62 16.07
N SER A 51 2.53 -0.64 15.41
CA SER A 51 3.21 0.58 14.97
C SER A 51 2.34 1.39 13.99
N GLY A 52 2.51 2.71 13.98
CA GLY A 52 1.74 3.60 13.11
C GLY A 52 1.81 3.25 11.62
N LEU A 53 2.91 2.68 11.14
CA LEU A 53 3.05 2.24 9.73
C LEU A 53 2.67 0.77 9.49
N GLY A 54 2.26 0.03 10.52
CA GLY A 54 1.93 -1.40 10.41
C GLY A 54 3.14 -2.30 10.06
N GLN A 55 4.36 -1.82 10.30
CA GLN A 55 5.61 -2.56 10.07
C GLN A 55 5.99 -3.48 11.23
N TYR A 56 5.52 -3.14 12.43
CA TYR A 56 5.73 -3.89 13.66
C TYR A 56 4.43 -4.01 14.41
N PHE A 57 4.25 -5.13 15.10
CA PHE A 57 3.23 -5.31 16.11
C PHE A 57 3.77 -6.15 17.26
N ILE A 58 3.20 -5.97 18.44
CA ILE A 58 3.58 -6.71 19.65
C ILE A 58 2.39 -7.48 20.19
N ILE A 59 2.71 -8.61 20.81
CA ILE A 59 1.75 -9.44 21.52
C ILE A 59 2.38 -9.78 22.86
N SER A 60 1.66 -9.55 23.93
CA SER A 60 2.01 -10.06 25.26
C SER A 60 1.41 -11.45 25.44
N THR A 61 2.07 -12.31 26.21
CA THR A 61 1.52 -13.63 26.58
C THR A 61 1.48 -13.82 28.09
N ASN A 62 0.60 -14.71 28.57
CA ASN A 62 0.49 -15.00 30.01
C ASN A 62 1.65 -15.88 30.54
N ASN A 63 2.51 -16.40 29.65
CA ASN A 63 3.77 -17.01 30.06
C ASN A 63 4.69 -15.93 30.67
N PRO A 64 5.36 -16.21 31.81
CA PRO A 64 5.98 -15.17 32.63
C PRO A 64 6.97 -14.32 31.81
N LYS A 65 6.55 -13.08 31.53
CA LYS A 65 7.32 -11.97 30.90
C LYS A 65 7.73 -12.17 29.44
N SER A 66 6.90 -12.77 28.60
CA SER A 66 7.18 -12.84 27.17
C SER A 66 6.39 -11.80 26.38
N LEU A 67 7.08 -10.72 25.96
CA LEU A 67 6.62 -9.83 24.90
C LEU A 67 7.22 -10.33 23.58
N ARG A 68 6.36 -10.58 22.59
CA ARG A 68 6.79 -11.01 21.25
C ARG A 68 6.64 -9.85 20.28
N LEU A 69 7.75 -9.48 19.63
CA LEU A 69 7.79 -8.50 18.56
C LEU A 69 7.74 -9.23 17.21
N TYR A 70 6.78 -8.86 16.39
CA TYR A 70 6.67 -9.35 15.02
C TYR A 70 6.96 -8.23 14.04
N GLN A 71 7.81 -8.52 13.05
CA GLN A 71 8.06 -7.64 11.93
C GLN A 71 7.17 -8.05 10.75
N HIS A 72 6.33 -7.13 10.31
CA HIS A 72 5.62 -7.22 9.06
C HIS A 72 6.40 -6.42 8.01
N VAL A 73 7.01 -7.12 7.06
CA VAL A 73 7.78 -6.49 5.99
C VAL A 73 6.81 -5.81 5.03
N VAL A 74 6.57 -4.52 5.27
CA VAL A 74 5.96 -3.65 4.28
C VAL A 74 6.99 -3.48 3.18
N GLN A 75 6.73 -3.99 1.98
CA GLN A 75 7.52 -3.65 0.80
C GLN A 75 7.36 -2.15 0.55
N THR A 76 8.19 -1.36 1.22
CA THR A 76 8.49 -0.01 0.79
C THR A 76 9.43 -0.19 -0.39
N SER A 77 9.11 0.42 -1.53
CA SER A 77 10.16 0.61 -2.53
C SER A 77 11.36 1.23 -1.82
N PRO A 78 12.61 0.80 -2.11
CA PRO A 78 13.78 1.34 -1.44
C PRO A 78 13.67 2.85 -1.46
N SER A 79 13.56 3.45 -0.28
CA SER A 79 13.74 4.89 -0.17
C SER A 79 15.18 5.10 -0.58
N ASN A 80 15.39 5.83 -1.67
CA ASN A 80 16.73 6.25 -2.06
C ASN A 80 17.24 7.15 -0.93
N VAL A 81 17.87 6.56 0.09
CA VAL A 81 18.65 7.30 1.07
C VAL A 81 19.87 7.76 0.31
N ILE A 82 19.78 8.94 -0.29
CA ILE A 82 20.96 9.68 -0.70
C ILE A 82 21.57 10.17 0.61
N VAL A 83 22.51 9.37 1.14
CA VAL A 83 23.51 9.91 2.06
C VAL A 83 24.27 10.91 1.20
N GLY A 84 24.07 12.20 1.47
CA GLY A 84 24.92 13.23 0.90
C GLY A 84 26.30 13.02 1.49
N GLU A 85 27.17 12.35 0.74
CA GLU A 85 28.59 12.54 0.90
C GLU A 85 28.87 13.90 0.26
N ASP A 86 29.02 14.91 1.11
CA ASP A 86 29.72 16.14 0.76
C ASP A 86 31.10 15.72 0.29
N ASP A 87 31.32 15.68 -1.02
CA ASP A 87 32.65 15.82 -1.60
C ASP A 87 32.49 16.53 -2.95
N ASP A 88 32.98 17.76 -2.95
CA ASP A 88 33.16 18.61 -4.10
C ASP A 88 33.92 17.86 -5.21
N ASP A 89 33.26 17.50 -6.31
CA ASP A 89 33.94 17.32 -7.58
C ASP A 89 32.96 17.44 -8.76
N ASP A 90 33.11 18.53 -9.49
CA ASP A 90 32.50 18.81 -10.79
C ASP A 90 32.85 17.70 -11.79
N ASN A 91 31.90 16.85 -12.13
CA ASN A 91 31.83 16.29 -13.48
C ASN A 91 30.40 16.00 -13.91
N SER A 92 29.87 16.92 -14.70
CA SER A 92 28.59 16.79 -15.39
C SER A 92 28.63 15.65 -16.41
N ASN A 93 27.98 14.54 -16.09
CA ASN A 93 27.43 13.63 -17.07
C ASN A 93 26.01 13.21 -16.63
N GLU A 94 25.04 14.03 -17.06
CA GLU A 94 23.61 13.81 -16.93
C GLU A 94 23.22 12.36 -17.28
N VAL A 95 22.95 11.56 -16.27
CA VAL A 95 22.22 10.30 -16.45
C VAL A 95 20.75 10.60 -16.26
N ASN A 96 20.08 10.82 -17.39
CA ASN A 96 18.64 10.90 -17.57
C ASN A 96 17.87 10.12 -16.48
N GLY A 97 17.26 10.86 -15.55
CA GLY A 97 16.35 10.33 -14.55
C GLY A 97 15.16 9.66 -15.23
N ARG A 98 15.29 8.36 -15.55
CA ARG A 98 14.17 7.55 -16.03
C ARG A 98 13.24 7.36 -14.85
N PHE A 99 12.13 8.08 -14.91
CA PHE A 99 10.99 7.98 -14.00
C PHE A 99 10.52 6.51 -13.97
N ALA A 100 10.96 5.76 -12.96
CA ALA A 100 10.54 4.38 -12.77
C ALA A 100 9.11 4.39 -12.22
N ILE A 101 8.15 4.39 -13.13
CA ILE A 101 6.73 4.22 -12.80
C ILE A 101 6.56 2.77 -12.33
N PRO A 102 6.11 2.49 -11.08
CA PRO A 102 5.81 1.14 -10.62
C PRO A 102 4.93 0.42 -11.66
N GLY A 103 5.20 -0.85 -11.96
CA GLY A 103 4.63 -1.55 -13.12
C GLY A 103 3.11 -1.41 -13.28
N TYR A 104 2.35 -1.26 -12.19
CA TYR A 104 0.90 -1.03 -12.22
C TYR A 104 0.48 0.38 -12.65
N GLN A 105 1.28 1.41 -12.34
CA GLN A 105 0.97 2.79 -12.70
C GLN A 105 1.18 3.06 -14.20
N ILE A 106 2.06 2.31 -14.89
CA ILE A 106 2.25 2.47 -16.34
C ILE A 106 1.03 1.97 -17.11
N TYR A 107 0.37 0.91 -16.64
CA TYR A 107 -0.88 0.42 -17.24
C TYR A 107 -2.01 1.46 -17.12
N ILE A 108 -2.12 2.15 -15.99
CA ILE A 108 -3.13 3.22 -15.79
C ILE A 108 -2.87 4.39 -16.74
N LEU A 109 -1.62 4.82 -16.90
CA LEU A 109 -1.27 5.92 -17.80
C LEU A 109 -1.50 5.56 -19.28
N VAL A 110 -1.15 4.34 -19.70
CA VAL A 110 -1.37 3.86 -21.08
C VAL A 110 -2.87 3.77 -21.39
N THR A 111 -3.69 3.25 -20.47
CA THR A 111 -5.14 3.15 -20.67
C THR A 111 -5.82 4.52 -20.73
N LEU A 112 -5.42 5.48 -19.88
CA LEU A 112 -5.91 6.86 -19.95
C LEU A 112 -5.52 7.55 -21.26
N ALA A 113 -4.28 7.37 -21.73
CA ALA A 113 -3.81 7.94 -23.00
C ALA A 113 -4.61 7.39 -24.19
N ILE A 114 -4.84 6.07 -24.24
CA ILE A 114 -5.66 5.44 -25.30
C ILE A 114 -7.10 5.97 -25.25
N GLY A 115 -7.71 6.05 -24.06
CA GLY A 115 -9.06 6.59 -23.88
C GLY A 115 -9.21 8.04 -24.34
N ALA A 116 -8.26 8.90 -23.98
CA ALA A 116 -8.24 10.30 -24.43
C ALA A 116 -8.11 10.41 -25.96
N THR A 117 -7.28 9.58 -26.57
CA THR A 117 -7.09 9.55 -28.03
C THR A 117 -8.38 9.14 -28.75
N LEU A 118 -9.08 8.13 -28.24
CA LEU A 118 -10.38 7.68 -28.80
C LEU A 118 -11.47 8.75 -28.66
N LEU A 119 -11.53 9.47 -27.54
CA LEU A 119 -12.46 10.59 -27.33
C LEU A 119 -12.22 11.75 -28.30
N LEU A 120 -10.96 12.05 -28.62
CA LEU A 120 -10.63 13.08 -29.61
C LEU A 120 -11.05 12.67 -31.02
N ILE A 121 -10.92 11.40 -31.38
CA ILE A 121 -11.35 10.88 -32.69
C ILE A 121 -12.88 10.89 -32.80
N SER A 122 -13.59 10.45 -31.76
CA SER A 122 -15.06 10.42 -31.77
C SER A 122 -15.67 11.82 -31.85
N SER A 123 -15.12 12.78 -31.09
CA SER A 123 -15.58 14.17 -31.12
C SER A 123 -15.36 14.82 -32.49
N LYS A 124 -14.20 14.60 -33.15
CA LYS A 124 -13.95 15.07 -34.52
C LYS A 124 -14.91 14.45 -35.54
N LYS A 125 -15.21 13.15 -35.42
CA LYS A 125 -16.15 12.46 -36.31
C LYS A 125 -17.56 13.06 -36.18
N THR A 126 -18.04 13.28 -34.96
CA THR A 126 -19.37 13.88 -34.72
C THR A 126 -19.48 15.30 -35.27
N ILE A 127 -18.41 16.11 -35.18
CA ILE A 127 -18.40 17.46 -35.75
C ILE A 127 -18.44 17.41 -37.28
N SER A 128 -17.66 16.52 -37.91
CA SER A 128 -17.65 16.35 -39.37
C SER A 128 -19.03 15.95 -39.92
N GLU A 129 -19.71 14.99 -39.29
CA GLU A 129 -21.05 14.56 -39.69
C GLU A 129 -22.09 15.67 -39.52
N LYS A 130 -22.00 16.47 -38.46
CA LYS A 130 -22.88 17.63 -38.25
C LYS A 130 -22.65 18.73 -39.29
N VAL A 131 -21.39 19.02 -39.62
CA VAL A 131 -21.04 20.04 -40.63
C VAL A 131 -21.46 19.61 -42.03
N PHE A 132 -21.28 18.33 -42.39
CA PHE A 132 -21.71 17.80 -43.68
C PHE A 132 -23.23 17.90 -43.88
N LYS A 133 -24.03 17.59 -42.85
CA LYS A 133 -25.51 17.73 -42.90
C LYS A 133 -26.01 19.17 -42.96
N LEU A 134 -25.21 20.16 -42.56
CA LEU A 134 -25.58 21.59 -42.63
C LEU A 134 -25.27 22.21 -43.99
N ARG A 135 -24.49 21.54 -44.84
CA ARG A 135 -24.01 22.05 -46.12
C ARG A 135 -24.72 21.45 -47.34
N ASN A 136 -25.65 20.52 -47.12
CA ASN A 136 -26.46 19.81 -48.09
C ASN A 136 -27.94 20.06 -47.82
#